data_AF-A0A7J3ELT1-F1
#
_entry.id   AF-A0A7J3ELT1-F1
#
_cell.length_a   1.000
_cell.length_b   1.000
_cell.length_c   1.000
_cell.angle_alpha   90.00
_cell.angle_beta   90.00
_cell.angle_gamma   90.00
#
_symmetry.space_group_name_H-M   'P 1'
#
loop_
_entity.id
_entity.type
_entity.pdbx_description
1 polymer ?
#
loop_
_entity_poly.entity_id
_entity_poly.type
_entity_poly.pdbx_seq_one_letter_code
_entity_poly.pdbx_strand_id
1 'polypeptide(L)' 'MKVYRVDDIEIVLLQGDITDVEADAIVNAANQYLEHGGGVARAIVRRGGE' A
#
# COMPACT_ATOMS: atom_id res chain seq x y z
N MET A 1 -5.51 6.31 13.42
CA MET A 1 -6.53 6.08 12.38
C MET A 1 -7.45 7.28 12.34
N LYS A 2 -7.64 7.90 11.19
CA LYS A 2 -8.58 9.01 10.98
C LYS A 2 -9.43 8.72 9.75
N VAL A 3 -10.73 8.92 9.86
CA VAL A 3 -11.69 8.60 8.80
C VAL A 3 -12.28 9.89 8.24
N TYR A 4 -12.34 9.97 6.92
CA TYR A 4 -13.00 11.02 6.15
C TYR A 4 -14.08 10.38 5.27
N ARG A 5 -15.14 11.11 4.95
CA ARG A 5 -16.22 10.63 4.08
C ARG A 5 -16.48 11.63 2.96
N VAL A 6 -16.65 11.11 1.75
CA VAL A 6 -17.04 11.85 0.55
C VAL A 6 -18.19 11.06 -0.07
N ASP A 7 -19.42 11.54 0.08
CA ASP A 7 -20.63 10.81 -0.28
C ASP A 7 -20.67 9.40 0.35
N ASP A 8 -20.70 8.35 -0.46
CA ASP A 8 -20.67 6.94 -0.06
C ASP A 8 -19.25 6.35 0.07
N ILE A 9 -18.21 7.17 -0.16
CA ILE A 9 -16.80 6.76 -0.10
C ILE A 9 -16.21 7.06 1.28
N GLU A 10 -15.62 6.04 1.90
CA GLU A 10 -14.82 6.17 3.11
C GLU A 10 -13.32 6.24 2.78
N ILE A 11 -12.63 7.26 3.31
CA ILE A 11 -11.18 7.44 3.19
C ILE A 11 -10.56 7.30 4.58
N VAL A 12 -9.72 6.28 4.77
CA VAL A 12 -9.06 5.99 6.04
C VAL A 12 -7.58 6.35 5.98
N LEU A 13 -7.16 7.32 6.81
CA LEU A 13 -5.77 7.59 7.08
C LEU A 13 -5.29 6.71 8.24
N LEU A 14 -4.41 5.77 7.93
CA LEU A 14 -3.82 4.82 8.87
C LEU A 14 -2.30 4.97 8.91
N GLN A 15 -1.71 4.66 10.07
CA GLN A 15 -0.26 4.50 10.23
C GLN A 15 -0.01 3.00 10.38
N GLY A 16 0.88 2.44 9.56
CA GLY A 16 1.18 1.01 9.55
C GLY A 16 2.05 0.61 8.36
N ASP A 17 2.23 -0.70 8.19
CA ASP A 17 2.86 -1.32 7.02
C ASP A 17 1.76 -1.71 6.01
N ILE A 18 1.91 -1.29 4.75
CA ILE A 18 0.93 -1.57 3.69
C ILE A 18 0.77 -3.08 3.43
N THR A 19 1.79 -3.88 3.75
CA THR A 19 1.82 -5.32 3.49
C THR A 19 0.99 -6.13 4.50
N ASP A 20 0.52 -5.50 5.57
CA ASP A 20 -0.37 -6.09 6.58
C ASP A 20 -1.80 -5.53 6.53
N VAL A 21 -2.12 -4.64 5.56
CA VAL A 21 -3.47 -4.08 5.40
C VAL A 21 -4.36 -5.07 4.66
N GLU A 22 -5.47 -5.48 5.27
CA GLU A 22 -6.52 -6.22 4.55
C GLU A 22 -7.21 -5.32 3.53
N ALA A 23 -7.07 -5.67 2.26
CA ALA A 23 -7.71 -5.01 1.13
C ALA A 23 -7.76 -5.98 -0.05
N ASP A 24 -8.71 -5.77 -0.97
CA ASP A 24 -8.77 -6.53 -2.23
C ASP A 24 -7.56 -6.24 -3.14
N ALA A 25 -7.00 -5.02 -3.03
CA ALA A 25 -5.83 -4.59 -3.77
C ALA A 25 -5.03 -3.53 -2.99
N ILE A 26 -3.71 -3.48 -3.23
CA ILE A 26 -2.80 -2.45 -2.74
C ILE A 26 -2.09 -1.75 -3.90
N VAL A 27 -1.72 -0.49 -3.72
CA VAL A 27 -0.98 0.29 -4.73
C VAL A 27 0.51 0.27 -4.43
N ASN A 28 1.31 -0.17 -5.39
CA ASN A 28 2.76 -0.16 -5.27
C ASN A 28 3.36 1.19 -5.73
N ALA A 29 4.19 1.80 -4.89
CA ALA A 29 4.99 2.98 -5.24
C ALA A 29 6.28 2.58 -5.98
N ALA A 30 6.13 2.03 -7.19
CA ALA A 30 7.23 1.59 -8.04
C ALA A 30 7.79 2.73 -8.92
N ASN A 31 8.95 2.50 -9.52
CA ASN A 31 9.51 3.36 -10.56
C ASN A 31 9.03 2.95 -11.96
N GLN A 32 9.38 3.73 -12.98
CA GLN A 32 9.00 3.51 -14.39
C GLN A 32 9.49 2.19 -15.00
N TYR A 33 10.47 1.53 -14.38
CA TYR A 33 11.06 0.28 -14.85
C TYR A 33 10.52 -0.96 -14.13
N LEU A 34 9.59 -0.77 -13.18
CA LEU A 34 9.12 -1.82 -12.26
C LEU A 34 10.26 -2.47 -11.45
N GLU A 35 11.36 -1.75 -11.25
CA GLU A 35 12.47 -2.24 -10.43
C GLU A 35 12.20 -1.92 -8.96
N HIS A 36 11.95 -2.96 -8.18
CA HIS A 36 11.56 -2.84 -6.78
C HIS A 36 12.76 -2.73 -5.84
N GLY A 37 13.70 -1.82 -6.13
CA GLY A 37 15.02 -1.78 -5.46
C GLY A 37 15.01 -1.40 -3.97
N GLY A 38 13.99 -0.66 -3.49
CA GLY A 38 13.92 -0.19 -2.11
C GLY A 38 12.54 0.34 -1.70
N GLY A 39 12.48 0.91 -0.50
CA GLY A 39 11.26 1.54 0.05
C GLY A 39 10.06 0.59 0.13
N VAL A 40 8.86 1.15 -0.06
CA VAL A 40 7.59 0.40 -0.02
C VAL A 40 7.54 -0.69 -1.10
N ALA A 41 8.06 -0.41 -2.31
CA ALA A 41 8.07 -1.40 -3.39
C ALA A 41 8.84 -2.65 -3.03
N ARG A 42 10.02 -2.52 -2.39
CA ARG A 42 10.79 -3.68 -1.94
C ARG A 42 10.09 -4.43 -0.80
N ALA A 43 9.43 -3.71 0.11
CA ALA A 43 8.69 -4.33 1.21
C ALA A 43 7.55 -5.23 0.68
N ILE A 44 6.78 -4.74 -0.30
CA ILE A 44 5.69 -5.49 -0.93
C ILE A 44 6.20 -6.78 -1.60
N VAL A 45 7.27 -6.69 -2.40
CA VAL A 45 7.80 -7.85 -3.14
C VAL A 45 8.37 -8.91 -2.21
N ARG A 46 9.09 -8.50 -1.16
CA ARG A 46 9.58 -9.42 -0.11
C ARG A 46 8.43 -10.13 0.59
N ARG A 47 7.33 -9.43 0.91
CA ARG A 47 6.14 -10.07 1.51
C ARG A 47 5.47 -11.04 0.54
N GLY A 48 5.49 -10.72 -0.76
CA GLY A 48 4.92 -11.54 -1.83
C GLY A 48 5.70 -12.82 -2.17
N GLY A 49 6.90 -13.03 -1.60
CA GLY A 49 7.64 -14.29 -1.73
C GLY A 49 8.92 -14.23 -2.59
N GLU A 50 9.51 -13.05 -2.76
CA GLU A 50 10.91 -12.91 -3.23
C GLU A 50 11.92 -13.29 -2.13
#